data_AF-A0A2K1IMT7-F1
#
_entry.id   AF-A0A2K1IMT7-F1
#
_cell.length_a   1.000
_cell.length_b   1.000
_cell.length_c   1.000
_cell.angle_alpha   90.00
_cell.angle_beta   90.00
_cell.angle_gamma   90.00
#
_symmetry.space_group_name_H-M   'P 1'
#
loop_
_entity.id
_entity.type
_entity.pdbx_description
1 polymer ?
#
loop_
_entity_poly.entity_id
_entity_poly.type
_entity_poly.pdbx_seq_one_letter_code
_entity_poly.pdbx_strand_id
1 'polypeptide(L)' 'MAFFDQVLTNFGTLIEVLKDQRREFLRMFEALYTKALIDHCTTSKNHPKANGLAEQIVQIIKHDLQKYVI' A
#
# COMPACT_ATOMS: atom_id res chain seq x y z
N MET A 1 -6.15 -1.05 11.49
CA MET A 1 -7.42 -0.32 11.28
C MET A 1 -7.15 1.16 11.03
N ALA A 2 -6.56 1.91 11.98
CA ALA A 2 -6.29 3.35 11.81
C ALA A 2 -5.63 3.78 10.48
N PHE A 3 -4.60 3.04 10.00
CA PHE A 3 -3.94 3.38 8.74
C PHE A 3 -4.89 3.37 7.54
N PHE A 4 -5.69 2.32 7.37
CA PHE A 4 -6.57 2.18 6.21
C PHE A 4 -7.72 3.19 6.26
N ASP A 5 -8.29 3.43 7.44
CA ASP A 5 -9.31 4.45 7.64
C ASP A 5 -8.77 5.84 7.29
N GLN A 6 -7.51 6.13 7.63
CA GLN A 6 -6.85 7.39 7.32
C GLN A 6 -6.55 7.52 5.82
N VAL A 7 -6.18 6.42 5.14
CA VAL A 7 -6.01 6.39 3.68
C VAL A 7 -7.35 6.68 2.99
N LEU A 8 -8.44 6.00 3.38
CA LEU A 8 -9.77 6.25 2.80
C LEU A 8 -10.27 7.67 3.07
N THR A 9 -9.98 8.22 4.24
CA THR A 9 -10.39 9.59 4.59
C THR A 9 -9.66 10.63 3.73
N ASN A 10 -8.37 10.43 3.46
CA ASN A 10 -7.55 11.41 2.74
C ASN A 10 -7.66 11.27 1.21
N PHE A 11 -7.83 10.05 0.69
CA PHE A 11 -7.77 9.75 -0.74
C PHE A 11 -9.10 9.25 -1.32
N GLY A 12 -10.10 8.99 -0.47
CA GLY A 12 -11.35 8.35 -0.87
C GLY A 12 -11.23 6.84 -1.06
N THR A 13 -12.32 6.23 -1.52
CA THR A 13 -12.35 4.80 -1.88
C THR A 13 -11.61 4.57 -3.18
N LEU A 14 -10.61 3.68 -3.14
CA LEU A 14 -9.86 3.25 -4.32
C LEU A 14 -10.68 2.23 -5.11
N ILE A 15 -10.53 2.23 -6.44
CA ILE A 15 -11.15 1.23 -7.31
C ILE A 15 -10.41 -0.12 -7.17
N GLU A 16 -9.08 -0.08 -7.20
CA GLU A 16 -8.23 -1.27 -7.14
C GLU A 16 -6.96 -1.01 -6.30
N VAL A 17 -6.51 -2.03 -5.57
CA VAL A 17 -5.22 -2.05 -4.86
C VAL A 17 -4.35 -3.21 -5.36
N LEU A 18 -3.15 -2.86 -5.83
CA LEU A 18 -2.10 -3.83 -6.15
C LEU A 18 -1.16 -4.00 -4.94
N LYS A 19 -1.04 -5.23 -4.43
CA LYS A 19 -0.20 -5.56 -3.27
C LYS A 19 0.84 -6.64 -3.59
N ASP A 20 1.92 -6.68 -2.81
CA ASP A 20 2.83 -7.81 -2.83
C ASP A 20 2.32 -8.98 -1.96
N GLN A 21 3.06 -10.10 -1.98
CA GLN A 21 2.69 -11.33 -1.26
C GLN A 21 3.11 -11.32 0.23
N ARG A 22 3.37 -10.15 0.84
CA ARG A 22 3.74 -10.11 2.26
C ARG A 22 2.56 -10.51 3.15
N ARG A 23 2.85 -11.28 4.19
CA ARG A 23 1.83 -11.84 5.11
C ARG A 23 0.97 -10.78 5.77
N GLU A 24 1.53 -9.59 5.99
CA GLU A 24 0.83 -8.44 6.57
C GLU A 24 -0.40 -8.05 5.76
N PHE A 25 -0.34 -8.14 4.42
CA PHE A 25 -1.43 -7.80 3.51
C PHE A 25 -2.36 -8.97 3.15
N LEU A 26 -2.02 -10.19 3.57
CA LEU A 26 -2.71 -11.43 3.17
C LEU A 26 -3.90 -11.81 4.08
N ARG A 27 -4.08 -11.18 5.25
CA ARG A 27 -5.22 -11.52 6.13
C ARG A 27 -5.97 -10.30 6.62
N MET A 28 -5.28 -9.37 7.27
CA MET A 28 -5.95 -8.21 7.88
C MET A 28 -6.50 -7.26 6.82
N PHE A 29 -5.78 -7.06 5.73
CA PHE A 29 -6.19 -6.13 4.67
C PHE A 29 -7.19 -6.73 3.68
N GLU A 30 -7.22 -8.06 3.49
CA GLU A 30 -8.22 -8.69 2.61
C GLU A 30 -9.64 -8.48 3.13
N ALA A 31 -9.86 -8.66 4.44
CA ALA A 31 -11.15 -8.36 5.05
C ALA A 31 -11.56 -6.89 4.88
N LEU A 32 -10.58 -5.98 4.86
CA LEU A 32 -10.82 -4.55 4.66
C LEU A 32 -11.18 -4.22 3.23
N TYR A 33 -10.45 -4.74 2.24
CA TYR A 33 -10.77 -4.56 0.83
C TYR A 33 -12.17 -5.09 0.50
N THR A 34 -12.50 -6.29 0.99
CA THR A 34 -13.83 -6.88 0.82
C THR A 34 -14.93 -6.00 1.45
N LYS A 35 -14.71 -5.48 2.66
CA LYS A 35 -15.68 -4.61 3.34
C LYS A 35 -15.85 -3.26 2.62
N ALA A 36 -14.76 -2.73 2.05
CA ALA A 36 -14.75 -1.44 1.36
C ALA A 36 -15.13 -1.55 -0.13
N LEU A 37 -15.44 -2.76 -0.63
CA LEU A 37 -15.73 -3.05 -2.04
C LEU A 37 -14.60 -2.60 -2.98
N ILE A 38 -13.35 -2.82 -2.54
CA ILE A 38 -12.14 -2.49 -3.29
C ILE A 38 -11.61 -3.77 -3.94
N ASP A 39 -11.39 -3.73 -5.24
CA ASP A 39 -10.73 -4.82 -5.95
C ASP A 39 -9.27 -4.91 -5.50
N HIS A 40 -8.75 -6.12 -5.31
CA HIS A 40 -7.37 -6.30 -4.89
C HIS A 40 -6.67 -7.39 -5.69
N CYS A 41 -5.51 -7.04 -6.24
CA CYS A 41 -4.65 -7.93 -7.00
C CYS A 41 -3.33 -8.12 -6.27
N THR A 42 -2.77 -9.32 -6.37
CA THR A 42 -1.48 -9.64 -5.77
C THR A 42 -0.43 -9.82 -6.87
N THR A 43 0.72 -9.18 -6.73
CA THR A 43 1.82 -9.32 -7.69
C THR A 43 2.38 -10.73 -7.67
N SER A 44 2.96 -11.14 -8.81
CA SER A 44 3.71 -12.40 -8.88
C SER A 44 4.99 -12.30 -8.04
N LYS A 45 5.44 -13.45 -7.50
CA LYS A 45 6.70 -13.52 -6.76
C LYS A 45 7.85 -13.06 -7.65
N ASN A 46 8.82 -12.38 -7.04
CA ASN A 46 10.06 -11.93 -7.67
C ASN A 46 9.83 -10.98 -8.87
N HIS A 47 8.74 -10.21 -8.86
CA HIS A 47 8.47 -9.20 -9.88
C HIS A 47 8.60 -7.77 -9.31
N PRO A 48 9.82 -7.30 -8.98
CA PRO A 48 10.05 -6.01 -8.31
C PRO A 48 9.49 -4.83 -9.11
N LYS A 49 9.44 -4.94 -10.44
CA LYS A 49 8.88 -3.90 -11.31
C LYS A 49 7.40 -3.61 -11.04
N ALA A 50 6.63 -4.60 -10.58
CA ALA A 50 5.21 -4.42 -10.28
C ALA A 50 4.98 -3.52 -9.05
N ASN A 51 5.98 -3.42 -8.17
CA ASN A 51 5.97 -2.57 -6.98
C ASN A 51 6.86 -1.32 -7.11
N GLY A 52 7.44 -1.08 -8.29
CA GLY A 52 8.50 -0.08 -8.48
C GLY A 52 8.07 1.35 -8.14
N LEU A 53 6.82 1.73 -8.45
CA LEU A 53 6.30 3.07 -8.11
C LEU A 53 6.13 3.26 -6.60
N ALA A 54 5.65 2.22 -5.90
CA ALA A 54 5.52 2.26 -4.45
C ALA A 54 6.90 2.35 -3.78
N GLU A 55 7.89 1.59 -4.27
CA GLU A 55 9.27 1.65 -3.80
C GLU A 55 9.90 3.03 -4.04
N GLN A 56 9.65 3.62 -5.22
CA GLN A 56 10.13 4.95 -5.56
C GLN A 56 9.59 6.00 -4.60
N ILE A 57 8.27 5.99 -4.32
CA ILE A 57 7.66 6.93 -3.36
C ILE A 57 8.26 6.74 -1.96
N VAL A 58 8.46 5.50 -1.51
CA VAL A 58 9.08 5.22 -0.20
C VAL A 58 10.49 5.79 -0.14
N GLN A 59 11.29 5.67 -1.20
CA GLN A 59 12.63 6.24 -1.26
C GLN A 59 12.62 7.77 -1.22
N ILE A 60 11.71 8.43 -1.96
CA ILE A 60 11.54 9.88 -1.95
C ILE A 60 11.21 10.37 -0.54
N ILE A 61 10.21 9.77 0.11
CA ILE A 61 9.79 10.15 1.47
C ILE A 61 10.94 9.95 2.46
N LYS A 62 11.65 8.82 2.41
CA LYS A 62 12.78 8.56 3.31
C LYS A 62 13.90 9.58 3.13
N HIS A 63 14.26 9.88 1.87
CA HIS A 63 15.29 10.85 1.56
C HIS A 63 14.91 12.26 2.03
N ASP A 64 13.64 12.65 1.88
CA ASP A 64 13.18 13.95 2.36
C ASP A 64 13.13 14.01 3.89
N LEU A 65 12.71 12.94 4.57
CA LEU A 65 12.72 12.86 6.04
C LEU A 65 14.14 12.95 6.62
N GLN A 66 15.14 12.36 5.95
CA GLN A 66 16.54 12.46 6.36
C GLN A 66 17.05 13.91 6.43
N LYS A 67 16.42 14.86 5.71
CA LYS A 67 16.77 16.28 5.79
C LYS A 67 16.31 16.93 7.10
N TYR A 68 15.33 16.35 7.78
CA TYR A 68 14.73 16.89 9.02
C TYR A 68 15.18 16.16 10.27
N VAL A 69 15.79 14.98 10.13
CA VAL A 69 16.42 14.24 11.23
C VAL A 69 17.88 14.68 11.32
N ILE A 70 18.15 15.67 12.19
CA ILE A 70 19.51 16.10 12.59
C ILE A 70 20.15 15.01 13.46
#